data_AF-A0A7X2D6Z6-F1
#
_entry.id   AF-A0A7X2D6Z6-F1
#
_cell.length_a   1.000
_cell.length_b   1.000
_cell.length_c   1.000
_cell.angle_alpha   90.00
_cell.angle_beta   90.00
_cell.angle_gamma   90.00
#
_symmetry.space_group_name_H-M   'P 1'
#
loop_
_entity.id
_entity.type
_entity.pdbx_description
1 polymer ?
#
loop_
_entity_poly.entity_id
_entity_poly.type
_entity_poly.pdbx_seq_one_letter_code
_entity_poly.pdbx_strand_id
1 'polypeptide(L)'
;MEQDWLGIYSPDYDLLPYDNLLVTLSYYLGKKKKLLSTARNGLLSWYVLAAYFGRYSTSSEARLNEDLSIITEGKGYEELINKLVKREGNLKASIKEDISNGDYSKLLLYVLLRRNQSRDLISDGLLDSRDVSLHHIFPSGLLTENEDDIGNLTLTTLGTNNHLRATKPIDYLPGLSPDTRKQHLINKYDEFLEKRRELLRQAVEDLLVF
;
A
#
# COMPACT_ATOMS: atom_id res chain seq x y z
N MET A 1 -12.76 -8.70 18.70
CA MET A 1 -13.44 -8.26 17.48
C MET A 1 -12.42 -8.32 16.37
N GLU A 2 -12.66 -9.13 15.35
CA GLU A 2 -11.79 -9.31 14.18
C GLU A 2 -11.80 -8.03 13.33
N GLN A 3 -11.11 -6.99 13.78
CA GLN A 3 -10.74 -5.86 12.93
C GLN A 3 -9.56 -6.30 12.07
N ASP A 4 -9.82 -7.03 10.99
CA ASP A 4 -8.77 -7.23 9.99
C ASP A 4 -9.36 -7.39 8.59
N TRP A 5 -10.01 -6.33 8.14
CA TRP A 5 -10.16 -6.09 6.70
C TRP A 5 -9.64 -4.70 6.39
N LEU A 6 -8.71 -4.63 5.44
CA LEU A 6 -8.16 -3.39 4.87
C LEU A 6 -9.26 -2.72 4.04
N GLY A 7 -10.23 -2.12 4.73
CA GLY A 7 -11.23 -1.29 4.09
C GLY A 7 -10.60 -0.05 3.49
N ILE A 8 -10.86 0.16 2.20
CA ILE A 8 -10.62 1.42 1.51
C ILE A 8 -11.98 2.08 1.32
N TYR A 9 -12.16 3.19 2.01
CA TYR A 9 -13.33 4.05 2.14
C TYR A 9 -13.02 5.47 1.64
N SER A 10 -11.86 5.67 1.01
CA SER A 10 -11.44 6.96 0.48
C SER A 10 -12.14 7.21 -0.86
N PRO A 11 -12.56 8.45 -1.15
CA PRO A 11 -12.93 8.84 -2.51
C PRO A 11 -11.69 9.06 -3.41
N ASP A 12 -10.48 8.95 -2.86
CA ASP A 12 -9.22 9.13 -3.57
C ASP A 12 -8.97 8.02 -4.60
N TYR A 13 -8.87 8.42 -5.87
CA TYR A 13 -8.65 7.53 -6.99
C TYR A 13 -7.33 6.75 -6.89
N ASP A 14 -6.28 7.33 -6.29
CA ASP A 14 -4.97 6.68 -6.16
C ASP A 14 -5.00 5.50 -5.17
N LEU A 15 -6.02 5.42 -4.32
CA LEU A 15 -6.27 4.29 -3.42
C LEU A 15 -7.24 3.26 -4.00
N LEU A 16 -7.95 3.58 -5.09
CA LEU A 16 -8.87 2.69 -5.80
C LEU A 16 -8.61 2.73 -7.32
N PRO A 17 -7.40 2.39 -7.78
CA PRO A 17 -7.06 2.53 -9.19
C PRO A 17 -7.79 1.48 -10.04
N TYR A 18 -8.36 1.89 -11.17
CA TYR A 18 -9.01 1.03 -12.18
C TYR A 18 -10.25 0.25 -11.72
N ASP A 19 -11.42 0.60 -12.27
CA ASP A 19 -12.72 -0.05 -12.01
C ASP A 19 -12.70 -1.58 -12.22
N ASN A 20 -11.91 -2.06 -13.17
CA ASN A 20 -11.80 -3.50 -13.48
C ASN A 20 -11.24 -4.33 -12.32
N LEU A 21 -10.44 -3.75 -11.41
CA LEU A 21 -10.05 -4.46 -10.20
C LEU A 21 -11.27 -4.81 -9.35
N LEU A 22 -12.20 -3.86 -9.21
CA LEU A 22 -13.44 -4.04 -8.46
C LEU A 22 -14.39 -5.03 -9.13
N VAL A 23 -14.46 -5.03 -10.47
CA VAL A 23 -15.24 -6.00 -11.23
C VAL A 23 -14.72 -7.42 -10.98
N THR A 24 -13.41 -7.64 -11.12
CA THR A 24 -12.80 -8.96 -10.90
C THR A 24 -12.96 -9.43 -9.46
N LEU A 25 -12.75 -8.56 -8.47
CA LEU A 25 -13.02 -8.90 -7.07
C LEU A 25 -14.48 -9.27 -6.86
N SER A 26 -15.41 -8.43 -7.32
CA SER A 26 -16.86 -8.68 -7.17
C SER A 26 -17.27 -10.01 -7.80
N TYR A 27 -16.73 -10.33 -8.98
CA TYR A 27 -16.97 -11.61 -9.66
C TYR A 27 -16.39 -12.80 -8.88
N TYR A 28 -15.16 -12.66 -8.36
CA TYR A 28 -14.53 -13.67 -7.51
C TYR A 28 -15.39 -13.98 -6.27
N LEU A 29 -15.80 -12.93 -5.55
CA LEU A 29 -16.63 -13.03 -4.35
C LEU A 29 -18.00 -13.68 -4.67
N GLY A 30 -18.62 -13.31 -5.80
CA GLY A 30 -19.89 -13.89 -6.24
C GLY A 30 -19.80 -15.38 -6.58
N LYS A 31 -18.66 -15.83 -7.12
CA LYS A 31 -18.41 -17.26 -7.43
C LYS A 31 -18.03 -18.08 -6.19
N LYS A 32 -17.25 -17.51 -5.27
CA LYS A 32 -16.80 -18.20 -4.05
C LYS A 32 -17.78 -17.94 -2.90
N LYS A 33 -18.73 -18.86 -2.71
CA LYS A 33 -19.77 -18.79 -1.65
C LYS A 33 -19.24 -18.58 -0.21
N LYS A 34 -17.96 -18.86 0.05
CA LYS A 34 -17.28 -18.59 1.32
C LYS A 34 -15.81 -18.24 1.06
N LEU A 35 -15.32 -17.15 1.65
CA LEU A 35 -13.90 -16.81 1.64
C LEU A 35 -13.23 -17.18 2.95
N LEU A 36 -12.25 -18.08 2.85
CA LEU A 36 -11.29 -18.34 3.92
C LEU A 36 -10.36 -17.14 4.09
N SER A 37 -9.78 -16.98 5.28
CA SER A 37 -8.82 -15.89 5.58
C SER A 37 -7.61 -15.88 4.64
N THR A 38 -7.10 -17.05 4.27
CA THR A 38 -6.01 -17.21 3.29
C THR A 38 -6.38 -16.64 1.93
N ALA A 39 -7.58 -16.94 1.43
CA ALA A 39 -8.09 -16.38 0.19
C ALA A 39 -8.25 -14.86 0.24
N ARG A 40 -8.57 -14.28 1.42
CA ARG A 40 -8.63 -12.82 1.58
C ARG A 40 -7.25 -12.17 1.44
N ASN A 41 -6.23 -12.72 2.09
CA ASN A 41 -4.85 -12.22 2.00
C ASN A 41 -4.29 -12.37 0.57
N GLY A 42 -4.58 -13.49 -0.08
CA GLY A 42 -4.22 -13.73 -1.47
C GLY A 42 -4.89 -12.76 -2.45
N LEU A 43 -6.18 -12.49 -2.28
CA LEU A 43 -6.90 -11.50 -3.11
C LEU A 43 -6.42 -10.07 -2.87
N LEU A 44 -6.11 -9.70 -1.63
CA LEU A 44 -5.49 -8.40 -1.35
C LEU A 44 -4.12 -8.30 -2.03
N SER A 45 -3.30 -9.35 -1.96
CA SER A 45 -2.00 -9.40 -2.64
C SER A 45 -2.19 -9.21 -4.14
N TRP A 46 -3.12 -9.95 -4.75
CA TRP A 46 -3.47 -9.79 -6.16
C TRP A 46 -3.93 -8.36 -6.48
N TYR A 47 -4.81 -7.76 -5.67
CA TYR A 47 -5.32 -6.41 -5.90
C TYR A 47 -4.21 -5.37 -5.88
N VAL A 48 -3.33 -5.41 -4.87
CA VAL A 48 -2.19 -4.48 -4.76
C VAL A 48 -1.23 -4.67 -5.93
N LEU A 49 -0.89 -5.90 -6.29
CA LEU A 49 -0.02 -6.19 -7.42
C LEU A 49 -0.63 -5.75 -8.76
N ALA A 50 -1.91 -6.06 -8.98
CA ALA A 50 -2.61 -5.73 -10.21
C ALA A 50 -2.76 -4.21 -10.37
N ALA A 51 -2.96 -3.48 -9.27
CA ALA A 51 -2.90 -2.02 -9.25
C ALA A 51 -1.48 -1.51 -9.56
N TYR A 52 -0.48 -2.00 -8.83
CA TYR A 52 0.91 -1.55 -8.94
C TYR A 52 1.48 -1.71 -10.35
N PHE A 53 1.29 -2.88 -10.96
CA PHE A 53 1.78 -3.18 -12.30
C PHE A 53 0.82 -2.77 -13.43
N GLY A 54 -0.27 -2.05 -13.11
CA GLY A 54 -1.24 -1.62 -14.11
C GLY A 54 -1.83 -2.79 -14.92
N ARG A 55 -2.38 -3.80 -14.24
CA ARG A 55 -2.99 -5.00 -14.86
C ARG A 55 -3.93 -4.64 -16.02
N TYR A 56 -4.73 -3.60 -15.81
CA TYR A 56 -5.76 -3.12 -16.75
C TYR A 56 -5.40 -1.79 -17.43
N SER A 57 -4.16 -1.31 -17.32
CA SER A 57 -3.74 -0.07 -18.00
C SER A 57 -3.74 -0.20 -19.52
N THR A 58 -3.55 -1.42 -20.04
CA THR A 58 -3.56 -1.76 -21.47
C THR A 58 -4.40 -3.00 -21.74
N SER A 59 -5.10 -3.00 -22.87
CA SER A 59 -5.99 -4.11 -23.30
C SER A 59 -6.96 -4.54 -22.20
N SER A 60 -7.57 -3.56 -21.53
CA SER A 60 -8.34 -3.72 -20.30
C SER A 60 -9.44 -4.79 -20.40
N GLU A 61 -10.20 -4.81 -21.51
CA GLU A 61 -11.24 -5.81 -21.77
C GLU A 61 -10.68 -7.22 -21.90
N ALA A 62 -9.62 -7.41 -22.68
CA ALA A 62 -9.00 -8.73 -22.88
C ALA A 62 -8.42 -9.27 -21.56
N ARG A 63 -7.81 -8.39 -20.75
CA ARG A 63 -7.27 -8.76 -19.43
C ARG A 63 -8.37 -9.08 -18.43
N LEU A 64 -9.45 -8.32 -18.43
CA LEU A 64 -10.61 -8.61 -17.59
C LEU A 64 -11.21 -9.97 -17.98
N ASN A 65 -11.44 -10.23 -19.26
CA ASN A 65 -11.94 -11.52 -19.74
C ASN A 65 -11.04 -12.69 -19.36
N GLU A 66 -9.71 -12.53 -19.43
CA GLU A 66 -8.74 -13.52 -18.97
C GLU A 66 -8.93 -13.83 -17.47
N ASP A 67 -9.02 -12.80 -16.62
CA ASP A 67 -9.16 -12.95 -15.18
C ASP A 67 -10.53 -13.56 -14.80
N LEU A 68 -11.60 -13.16 -15.47
CA LEU A 68 -12.94 -13.74 -15.27
C LEU A 68 -13.01 -15.21 -15.71
N SER A 69 -12.29 -15.60 -16.77
CA SER A 69 -12.20 -17.01 -17.20
C SER A 69 -11.52 -17.88 -16.15
N ILE A 70 -10.40 -17.41 -15.59
CA ILE A 70 -9.67 -18.10 -14.50
C ILE A 70 -10.62 -18.40 -13.33
N ILE A 71 -11.40 -17.40 -12.92
CA ILE A 71 -12.37 -17.54 -11.82
C ILE A 71 -13.49 -18.52 -12.21
N THR A 72 -13.99 -18.44 -13.45
CA THR A 72 -15.05 -19.30 -13.97
C THR A 72 -14.63 -20.77 -13.99
N GLU A 73 -13.38 -21.05 -14.35
CA GLU A 73 -12.75 -22.38 -14.33
C GLU A 73 -12.52 -22.91 -12.89
N GLY A 74 -12.92 -22.16 -11.87
CA GLY A 74 -12.82 -22.55 -10.47
C GLY A 74 -11.47 -22.27 -9.82
N LYS A 75 -10.51 -21.71 -10.56
CA LYS A 75 -9.17 -21.37 -10.07
C LYS A 75 -9.22 -20.21 -9.06
N GLY A 76 -8.15 -20.09 -8.28
CA GLY A 76 -8.03 -19.15 -7.16
C GLY A 76 -7.26 -17.88 -7.49
N TYR A 77 -6.91 -17.14 -6.44
CA TYR A 77 -6.10 -15.92 -6.56
C TYR A 77 -4.68 -16.23 -7.01
N GLU A 78 -4.21 -17.45 -6.76
CA GLU A 78 -2.90 -17.95 -7.13
C GLU A 78 -2.70 -17.91 -8.64
N GLU A 79 -3.70 -18.32 -9.43
CA GLU A 79 -3.61 -18.26 -10.89
C GLU A 79 -3.73 -16.82 -11.40
N LEU A 80 -4.51 -15.96 -10.72
CA LEU A 80 -4.57 -14.53 -11.06
C LEU A 80 -3.20 -13.87 -10.86
N ILE A 81 -2.50 -14.18 -9.76
CA ILE A 81 -1.13 -13.71 -9.51
C ILE A 81 -0.14 -14.33 -10.51
N ASN A 82 -0.29 -15.62 -10.84
CA ASN A 82 0.55 -16.28 -11.84
C ASN A 82 0.49 -15.58 -13.21
N LYS A 83 -0.66 -15.00 -13.60
CA LYS A 83 -0.76 -14.17 -14.81
C LYS A 83 0.06 -12.88 -14.73
N LEU A 84 0.13 -12.26 -13.56
CA LEU A 84 1.01 -11.11 -13.32
C LEU A 84 2.48 -11.54 -13.38
N VAL A 85 2.86 -12.62 -12.69
CA VAL A 85 4.23 -13.17 -12.71
C VAL A 85 4.68 -13.49 -14.13
N LYS A 86 3.83 -14.10 -14.96
CA LYS A 86 4.15 -14.41 -16.36
C LYS A 86 4.39 -13.15 -17.21
N ARG A 87 3.80 -12.02 -16.86
CA ARG A 87 3.91 -10.76 -17.62
C ARG A 87 5.09 -9.92 -17.15
N GLU A 88 5.25 -9.78 -15.84
CA GLU A 88 6.19 -8.83 -15.23
C GLU A 88 7.46 -9.51 -14.68
N GLY A 89 7.45 -10.84 -14.54
CA GLY A 89 8.55 -11.58 -13.90
C GLY A 89 8.47 -11.57 -12.37
N ASN A 90 9.57 -11.20 -11.72
CA ASN A 90 9.67 -11.24 -10.26
C ASN A 90 9.04 -10.00 -9.61
N LEU A 91 7.74 -10.08 -9.36
CA LEU A 91 6.92 -9.00 -8.81
C LEU A 91 7.50 -8.35 -7.54
N LYS A 92 7.93 -9.17 -6.57
CA LYS A 92 8.48 -8.66 -5.30
C LYS A 92 9.83 -7.96 -5.51
N ALA A 93 10.69 -8.52 -6.35
CA ALA A 93 11.98 -7.91 -6.65
C ALA A 93 11.82 -6.54 -7.31
N SER A 94 10.94 -6.42 -8.30
CA SER A 94 10.66 -5.14 -8.96
C SER A 94 10.14 -4.08 -7.97
N ILE A 95 9.15 -4.42 -7.13
CA ILE A 95 8.64 -3.47 -6.10
C ILE A 95 9.77 -3.05 -5.15
N LYS A 96 10.64 -3.96 -4.73
CA LYS A 96 11.75 -3.64 -3.82
C LYS A 96 12.82 -2.79 -4.49
N GLU A 97 13.06 -2.99 -5.78
CA GLU A 97 13.96 -2.15 -6.57
C GLU A 97 13.42 -0.72 -6.66
N ASP A 98 12.15 -0.55 -7.04
CA ASP A 98 11.45 0.74 -7.07
C ASP A 98 11.52 1.46 -5.71
N ILE A 99 11.21 0.76 -4.61
CA ILE A 99 11.36 1.31 -3.25
C ILE A 99 12.81 1.73 -2.96
N SER A 100 13.80 1.00 -3.46
CA SER A 100 15.22 1.36 -3.28
C SER A 100 15.59 2.64 -4.01
N ASN A 101 14.98 2.87 -5.16
CA ASN A 101 15.14 4.08 -5.96
C ASN A 101 14.31 5.26 -5.43
N GLY A 102 13.43 5.04 -4.46
CA GLY A 102 12.58 6.07 -3.86
C GLY A 102 11.19 6.17 -4.49
N ASP A 103 10.88 5.36 -5.49
CA ASP A 103 9.59 5.37 -6.17
C ASP A 103 8.44 4.98 -5.23
N TYR A 104 7.28 5.59 -5.41
CA TYR A 104 6.13 5.35 -4.54
C TYR A 104 4.85 4.97 -5.29
N SER A 105 4.07 4.11 -4.64
CA SER A 105 2.66 3.87 -4.94
C SER A 105 1.86 4.16 -3.69
N LYS A 106 0.90 5.10 -3.77
CA LYS A 106 0.09 5.52 -2.62
C LYS A 106 -0.71 4.34 -2.04
N LEU A 107 -1.29 3.50 -2.89
CA LEU A 107 -1.99 2.28 -2.48
C LEU A 107 -1.04 1.32 -1.77
N LEU A 108 0.16 1.07 -2.31
CA LEU A 108 1.14 0.18 -1.67
C LEU A 108 1.53 0.72 -0.28
N LEU A 109 1.90 2.00 -0.20
CA LEU A 109 2.26 2.64 1.07
C LEU A 109 1.11 2.55 2.09
N TYR A 110 -0.13 2.80 1.64
CA TYR A 110 -1.31 2.65 2.47
C TYR A 110 -1.46 1.25 3.02
N VAL A 111 -1.39 0.23 2.17
CA VAL A 111 -1.56 -1.16 2.62
C VAL A 111 -0.44 -1.59 3.56
N LEU A 112 0.81 -1.20 3.28
CA LEU A 112 1.97 -1.49 4.15
C LEU A 112 1.79 -0.88 5.54
N LEU A 113 1.50 0.43 5.62
CA LEU A 113 1.33 1.11 6.90
C LEU A 113 0.10 0.62 7.66
N ARG A 114 -1.00 0.31 6.96
CA ARG A 114 -2.21 -0.25 7.60
C ARG A 114 -1.99 -1.66 8.14
N ARG A 115 -1.26 -2.53 7.41
CA ARG A 115 -0.86 -3.85 7.93
C ARG A 115 0.03 -3.74 9.15
N ASN A 116 0.89 -2.72 9.20
CA ASN A 116 1.70 -2.42 10.36
C ASN A 116 0.95 -1.63 11.46
N GLN A 117 -0.39 -1.56 11.37
CA GLN A 117 -1.28 -0.95 12.36
C GLN A 117 -0.96 0.52 12.67
N SER A 118 -0.50 1.27 11.67
CA SER A 118 -0.25 2.71 11.77
C SER A 118 -1.44 3.50 12.32
N ARG A 119 -1.11 4.40 13.23
CA ARG A 119 -2.01 5.35 13.89
C ARG A 119 -1.57 6.76 13.56
N ASP A 120 -2.51 7.67 13.51
CA ASP A 120 -2.23 9.07 13.23
C ASP A 120 -1.16 9.64 14.17
N LEU A 121 -0.21 10.39 13.60
CA LEU A 121 0.98 10.83 14.32
C LEU A 121 0.67 11.68 15.55
N ILE A 122 -0.42 12.45 15.55
CA ILE A 122 -0.73 13.39 16.65
C ILE A 122 -1.94 12.92 17.46
N SER A 123 -3.02 12.52 16.79
CA SER A 123 -4.26 12.13 17.47
C SER A 123 -4.25 10.69 18.00
N ASP A 124 -3.28 9.86 17.58
CA ASP A 124 -3.17 8.42 17.89
C ASP A 124 -4.41 7.58 17.47
N GLY A 125 -5.30 8.17 16.68
CA GLY A 125 -6.43 7.46 16.08
C GLY A 125 -5.97 6.47 15.02
N LEU A 126 -6.73 5.37 14.82
CA LEU A 126 -6.45 4.46 13.71
C LEU A 126 -6.55 5.23 12.39
N LEU A 127 -5.52 5.12 11.55
CA LEU A 127 -5.61 5.61 10.18
C LEU A 127 -6.57 4.68 9.43
N ASP A 128 -7.74 5.18 9.07
CA ASP A 128 -8.53 4.59 8.02
C ASP A 128 -8.54 5.49 6.80
N SER A 129 -8.84 4.91 5.65
CA SER A 129 -8.84 5.60 4.35
C SER A 129 -9.80 6.79 4.23
N ARG A 130 -10.76 6.99 5.13
CA ARG A 130 -11.79 8.06 4.95
C ARG A 130 -11.19 9.45 5.01
N ASP A 131 -10.17 9.63 5.83
CA ASP A 131 -9.49 10.92 6.05
C ASP A 131 -7.97 10.80 5.93
N VAL A 132 -7.48 9.77 5.23
CA VAL A 132 -6.05 9.56 5.09
C VAL A 132 -5.45 10.58 4.12
N SER A 133 -4.35 11.20 4.53
CA SER A 133 -3.63 12.21 3.78
C SER A 133 -2.15 11.83 3.71
N LEU A 134 -1.54 12.03 2.55
CA LEU A 134 -0.12 11.82 2.34
C LEU A 134 0.64 13.00 2.97
N HIS A 135 1.68 12.69 3.75
CA HIS A 135 2.50 13.67 4.44
C HIS A 135 3.98 13.40 4.20
N HIS A 136 4.73 14.43 3.81
CA HIS A 136 6.18 14.41 3.75
C HIS A 136 6.75 14.56 5.16
N ILE A 137 7.45 13.53 5.65
CA ILE A 137 8.07 13.54 6.98
C ILE A 137 9.06 14.70 7.09
N PHE A 138 9.90 14.85 6.08
CA PHE A 138 10.72 16.03 5.83
C PHE A 138 9.96 16.93 4.86
N PRO A 139 9.48 18.11 5.29
CA PRO A 139 8.68 18.98 4.44
C PRO A 139 9.46 19.50 3.22
N SER A 140 8.70 19.95 2.23
CA SER A 140 9.21 20.51 0.99
C SER A 140 10.31 21.55 1.20
N GLY A 141 11.37 21.45 0.41
CA GLY A 141 12.53 22.34 0.48
C GLY A 141 13.53 22.04 1.59
N LEU A 142 13.29 21.04 2.47
CA LEU A 142 14.35 20.52 3.36
C LEU A 142 15.22 19.46 2.69
N LEU A 143 14.65 18.69 1.75
CA LEU A 143 15.38 17.77 0.91
C LEU A 143 15.60 18.43 -0.45
N THR A 144 16.86 18.50 -0.90
CA THR A 144 17.21 19.06 -2.21
C THR A 144 16.87 18.12 -3.37
N GLU A 145 16.82 16.82 -3.07
CA GLU A 145 16.46 15.72 -3.96
C GLU A 145 15.63 14.72 -3.14
N ASN A 146 14.82 13.88 -3.81
CA ASN A 146 14.03 12.83 -3.14
C ASN A 146 12.95 13.40 -2.18
N GLU A 147 12.32 14.51 -2.57
CA GLU A 147 11.18 15.05 -1.82
C GLU A 147 10.02 14.04 -1.82
N ASP A 148 9.62 13.56 -2.99
CA ASP A 148 8.56 12.56 -3.19
C ASP A 148 9.03 11.11 -3.02
N ASP A 149 10.07 10.90 -2.23
CA ASP A 149 10.59 9.57 -1.91
C ASP A 149 9.62 8.78 -1.04
N ILE A 150 9.37 7.51 -1.35
CA ILE A 150 8.54 6.65 -0.49
C ILE A 150 9.06 6.59 0.96
N GLY A 151 10.38 6.66 1.14
CA GLY A 151 11.07 6.77 2.42
C GLY A 151 10.85 8.11 3.12
N ASN A 152 10.45 9.17 2.42
CA ASN A 152 10.02 10.45 3.00
C ASN A 152 8.50 10.54 3.19
N LEU A 153 7.71 9.71 2.50
CA LEU A 153 6.25 9.79 2.53
C LEU A 153 5.63 8.92 3.62
N THR A 154 4.66 9.47 4.35
CA THR A 154 3.87 8.75 5.35
C THR A 154 2.40 9.12 5.26
N LEU A 155 1.57 8.47 6.07
CA LEU A 155 0.13 8.74 6.12
C LEU A 155 -0.26 9.39 7.44
N THR A 156 -1.19 10.32 7.37
CA THR A 156 -1.75 11.03 8.52
C THR A 156 -3.24 11.26 8.28
N THR A 157 -3.96 11.78 9.26
CA THR A 157 -5.26 12.42 9.02
C THR A 157 -5.06 13.77 8.34
N LEU A 158 -6.07 14.28 7.63
CA LEU A 158 -6.01 15.62 7.05
C LEU A 158 -5.77 16.70 8.12
N GLY A 159 -6.37 16.54 9.30
CA GLY A 159 -6.17 17.43 10.45
C GLY A 159 -4.71 17.47 10.91
N THR A 160 -4.08 16.30 11.05
CA THR A 160 -2.68 16.19 11.43
C THR A 160 -1.73 16.71 10.34
N ASN A 161 -1.99 16.42 9.07
CA ASN A 161 -1.21 16.98 7.97
C ASN A 161 -1.23 18.52 7.97
N ASN A 162 -2.42 19.09 8.14
CA ASN A 162 -2.63 20.55 8.22
C ASN A 162 -2.04 21.19 9.49
N HIS A 163 -1.85 20.41 10.55
CA HIS A 163 -1.20 20.85 11.78
C HIS A 163 0.33 20.84 11.63
N LEU A 164 0.89 19.75 11.11
CA LEU A 164 2.34 19.59 10.94
C LEU A 164 2.90 20.50 9.85
N ARG A 165 2.21 20.70 8.72
CA ARG A 165 2.63 21.58 7.61
C ARG A 165 4.13 21.45 7.28
N ALA A 166 4.91 22.50 7.55
CA ALA A 166 6.34 22.60 7.30
C ALA A 166 7.19 22.44 8.58
N THR A 167 6.60 21.92 9.66
CA THR A 167 7.33 21.61 10.90
C THR A 167 8.38 20.55 10.61
N LYS A 168 9.60 20.79 11.10
CA LYS A 168 10.71 19.88 10.83
C LYS A 168 10.53 18.59 11.63
N PRO A 169 10.92 17.43 11.08
CA PRO A 169 10.83 16.17 11.82
C PRO A 169 11.64 16.16 13.12
N ILE A 170 12.68 17.00 13.27
CA ILE A 170 13.40 17.18 14.55
C ILE A 170 12.53 17.77 15.66
N ASP A 171 11.49 18.52 15.32
CA ASP A 171 10.63 19.21 16.27
C ASP A 171 9.47 18.32 16.75
N TYR A 172 8.97 17.40 15.91
CA TYR A 172 7.78 16.58 16.24
C TYR A 172 8.06 15.09 16.43
N LEU A 173 8.99 14.46 15.71
CA LEU A 173 9.26 13.02 15.85
C LEU A 173 9.72 12.61 17.27
N PRO A 174 10.49 13.42 18.03
CA PRO A 174 10.84 13.07 19.41
C PRO A 174 9.63 12.98 20.35
N GLY A 175 8.55 13.72 20.04
CA GLY A 175 7.30 13.70 20.80
C GLY A 175 6.42 12.48 20.51
N LEU A 176 6.70 11.75 19.43
CA LEU A 176 5.95 10.55 19.06
C LEU A 176 6.32 9.37 19.96
N SER A 177 5.31 8.56 20.29
CA SER A 177 5.54 7.30 20.99
C SER A 177 6.48 6.39 20.18
N PRO A 178 7.29 5.54 20.83
CA PRO A 178 8.08 4.53 20.12
C PRO A 178 7.22 3.61 19.25
N ASP A 179 6.01 3.29 19.69
CA ASP A 179 5.07 2.43 18.97
C ASP A 179 4.57 3.11 17.68
N THR A 180 4.14 4.37 17.75
CA THR A 180 3.72 5.16 16.57
C THR A 180 4.85 5.22 15.54
N ARG A 181 6.09 5.50 15.97
CA ARG A 181 7.25 5.49 15.05
C ARG A 181 7.47 4.13 14.40
N LYS A 182 7.41 3.05 15.19
CA LYS A 182 7.55 1.68 14.69
C LYS A 182 6.45 1.33 13.69
N GLN A 183 5.20 1.69 13.97
CA GLN A 183 4.05 1.45 13.10
C GLN A 183 4.15 2.20 11.76
N HIS A 184 4.79 3.38 11.77
CA HIS A 184 5.09 4.15 10.55
C HIS A 184 6.39 3.74 9.84
N LEU A 185 7.10 2.75 10.38
CA LEU A 185 8.42 2.32 9.92
C LEU A 185 9.43 3.48 9.93
N ILE A 186 9.29 4.39 10.90
CA ILE A 186 10.14 5.56 11.09
C ILE A 186 11.26 5.19 12.04
N ASN A 187 12.50 5.39 11.60
CA ASN A 187 13.71 5.15 12.35
C ASN A 187 14.36 6.47 12.83
N LYS A 188 15.57 6.40 13.41
CA LYS A 188 16.37 7.57 13.80
C LYS A 188 17.01 8.23 12.57
N TYR A 189 17.40 9.51 12.71
CA TYR A 189 17.77 10.40 11.59
C TYR A 189 18.94 9.95 10.71
N ASP A 190 19.94 9.25 11.23
CA ASP A 190 21.10 8.86 10.41
C ASP A 190 20.67 7.89 9.31
N GLU A 191 20.93 8.25 8.05
CA GLU A 191 20.52 7.48 6.86
C GLU A 191 19.00 7.20 6.84
N PHE A 192 18.21 8.20 7.26
CA PHE A 192 16.75 8.06 7.42
C PHE A 192 16.06 7.40 6.22
N LEU A 193 16.26 7.95 5.02
CA LEU A 193 15.60 7.45 3.80
C LEU A 193 15.99 6.00 3.52
N GLU A 194 17.28 5.68 3.52
CA GLU A 194 17.78 4.33 3.23
C GLU A 194 17.23 3.28 4.21
N LYS A 195 17.26 3.59 5.50
CA LYS A 195 16.75 2.68 6.53
C LYS A 195 15.23 2.56 6.48
N ARG A 196 14.50 3.63 6.18
CA ARG A 196 13.04 3.58 6.02
C ARG A 196 12.64 2.80 4.76
N ARG A 197 13.37 2.96 3.65
CA ARG A 197 13.21 2.13 2.44
C ARG A 197 13.47 0.65 2.75
N GLU A 198 14.49 0.33 3.55
CA GLU A 198 14.74 -1.05 3.98
C GLU A 198 13.58 -1.65 4.78
N LEU A 199 13.04 -0.90 5.75
CA LEU A 199 11.88 -1.36 6.52
C LEU A 199 10.63 -1.54 5.64
N LEU A 200 10.43 -0.67 4.65
CA LEU A 200 9.34 -0.81 3.66
C LEU A 200 9.53 -2.05 2.78
N ARG A 201 10.75 -2.32 2.30
CA ARG A 201 11.09 -3.54 1.54
C ARG A 201 10.82 -4.81 2.34
N GLN A 202 11.12 -4.81 3.63
CA GLN A 202 10.81 -5.94 4.52
C GLN A 202 9.29 -6.11 4.68
N ALA A 203 8.55 -5.01 4.87
CA ALA A 203 7.10 -5.06 4.97
C ALA A 203 6.41 -5.58 3.68
N VAL A 204 7.02 -5.37 2.50
CA VAL A 204 6.55 -5.97 1.23
C VAL A 204 6.63 -7.49 1.25
N GLU A 205 7.68 -8.07 1.84
CA GLU A 205 7.83 -9.52 1.93
C GLU A 205 6.72 -10.16 2.76
N ASP A 206 6.37 -9.52 3.88
CA ASP A 206 5.34 -9.96 4.81
C ASP A 206 3.93 -9.76 4.26
N LEU A 207 3.69 -8.68 3.51
CA LEU A 207 2.39 -8.34 2.94
C LEU A 207 2.00 -9.29 1.79
N LEU A 208 2.93 -9.52 0.87
CA LEU A 208 2.66 -10.18 -0.40
C LEU A 208 2.85 -11.69 -0.26
N VAL A 209 1.73 -12.42 -0.22
CA VAL A 209 1.71 -13.87 0.03
C VAL A 209 1.35 -14.63 -1.24
N PHE A 210 2.35 -15.15 -1.95
CA PHE A 210 2.23 -16.04 -3.11
C PHE A 210 3.56 -16.73 -3.43
#